data_AF-A0A7X8NVA2-F1
#
_entry.id   AF-A0A7X8NVA2-F1
#
_cell.length_a   1.000
_cell.length_b   1.000
_cell.length_c   1.000
_cell.angle_alpha   90.00
_cell.angle_beta   90.00
_cell.angle_gamma   90.00
#
_symmetry.space_group_name_H-M   'P 1'
#
loop_
_entity.id
_entity.type
_entity.pdbx_description
1 polymer ?
#
loop_
_entity_poly.entity_id
_entity_poly.type
_entity_poly.pdbx_seq_one_letter_code
_entity_poly.pdbx_strand_id
1 'polypeptide(L)'
;MSSLLNCLSQASSRPRYAFMVLSLIAEVADEKGEAGPFVRRGRQAFTLRDWLCDSLAPMGARDPRRVALTERVRSDLILEDRMPEDLEHAAQVIEDEVRARVRASGKSNLSRAVSELVGAGLLRRYYKGYAIDHENRGGQRHAVYVLQGKARCLLPQVRPVPAQRRSGAVQGELRF
;
A
#
# COMPACT_ATOMS: atom_id res chain seq x y z
N MET A 1 -8.26 14.43 -11.01
CA MET A 1 -7.65 14.60 -9.67
C MET A 1 -8.60 15.31 -8.69
N SER A 2 -9.07 16.53 -8.97
CA SER A 2 -9.98 17.28 -8.07
C SER A 2 -11.26 16.52 -7.67
N SER A 3 -11.89 15.84 -8.62
CA SER A 3 -13.09 15.03 -8.38
C SER A 3 -12.86 13.82 -7.46
N LEU A 4 -11.65 13.25 -7.47
CA LEU A 4 -11.24 12.17 -6.57
C LEU A 4 -11.06 12.71 -5.15
N LEU A 5 -10.34 13.83 -4.99
CA LEU A 5 -10.10 14.43 -3.68
C LEU A 5 -11.40 14.83 -2.98
N ASN A 6 -12.35 15.43 -3.72
CA ASN A 6 -13.68 15.75 -3.19
C ASN A 6 -14.49 14.50 -2.79
N CYS A 7 -14.35 13.40 -3.55
CA CYS A 7 -14.98 12.13 -3.19
C CYS A 7 -14.39 11.56 -1.89
N LEU A 8 -13.07 11.63 -1.73
CA LEU A 8 -12.37 11.14 -0.54
C LEU A 8 -12.70 11.97 0.71
N SER A 9 -12.87 13.28 0.59
CA SER A 9 -13.26 14.13 1.72
C SER A 9 -14.65 13.82 2.27
N GLN A 10 -15.54 13.27 1.43
CA GLN A 10 -16.89 12.88 1.83
C GLN A 10 -16.97 11.43 2.31
N ALA A 11 -16.20 10.54 1.68
CA ALA A 11 -16.36 9.09 1.89
C ALA A 11 -15.39 8.48 2.92
N SER A 12 -14.30 9.16 3.28
CA SER A 12 -13.32 8.64 4.22
C SER A 12 -13.19 9.49 5.48
N SER A 13 -13.10 8.83 6.63
CA SER A 13 -12.76 9.46 7.90
C SER A 13 -11.32 10.01 7.92
N ARG A 14 -10.46 9.56 6.98
CA ARG A 14 -9.05 9.97 6.87
C ARG A 14 -8.68 10.21 5.40
N PRO A 15 -9.15 11.31 4.77
CA PRO A 15 -9.03 11.52 3.32
C PRO A 15 -7.58 11.49 2.80
N ARG A 16 -6.63 12.04 3.56
CA ARG A 16 -5.19 12.00 3.21
C ARG A 16 -4.64 10.57 3.21
N TYR A 17 -4.98 9.78 4.23
CA TYR A 17 -4.55 8.38 4.34
C TYR A 17 -5.16 7.54 3.21
N ALA A 18 -6.46 7.72 2.94
CA ALA A 18 -7.15 7.04 1.86
C ALA A 18 -6.56 7.37 0.48
N PHE A 19 -6.21 8.64 0.22
CA PHE A 19 -5.52 9.04 -1.00
C PHE A 19 -4.16 8.34 -1.16
N MET A 20 -3.39 8.25 -0.08
CA MET A 20 -2.09 7.57 -0.10
C MET A 20 -2.21 6.07 -0.33
N VAL A 21 -3.19 5.42 0.29
CA VAL A 21 -3.51 4.01 0.03
C VAL A 21 -3.80 3.80 -1.46
N LEU A 22 -4.65 4.65 -2.06
CA LEU A 22 -4.96 4.56 -3.49
C LEU A 22 -3.73 4.82 -4.37
N SER A 23 -2.88 5.77 -3.99
CA SER A 23 -1.66 6.10 -4.74
C SER A 23 -0.65 4.97 -4.73
N LEU A 24 -0.44 4.33 -3.57
CA LEU A 24 0.44 3.16 -3.44
C LEU A 24 -0.12 1.95 -4.19
N ILE A 25 -1.45 1.74 -4.16
CA ILE A 25 -2.09 0.70 -4.97
C ILE A 25 -1.84 0.97 -6.45
N ALA A 26 -1.98 2.21 -6.91
CA ALA A 26 -1.76 2.59 -8.31
C ALA A 26 -0.31 2.35 -8.77
N GLU A 27 0.66 2.57 -7.88
CA GLU A 27 2.10 2.37 -8.18
C GLU A 27 2.42 0.91 -8.53
N VAL A 28 1.74 -0.05 -7.90
CA VAL A 28 1.98 -1.49 -8.08
C VAL A 28 0.85 -2.18 -8.85
N ALA A 29 -0.09 -1.41 -9.39
CA ALA A 29 -1.18 -1.93 -10.20
C ALA A 29 -0.74 -2.17 -11.65
N ASP A 30 -1.35 -3.16 -12.29
CA ASP A 30 -1.24 -3.37 -13.73
C ASP A 30 -2.05 -2.34 -14.54
N GLU A 31 -2.01 -2.45 -15.87
CA GLU A 31 -2.77 -1.58 -16.79
C GLU A 31 -4.29 -1.61 -16.56
N LYS A 32 -4.81 -2.73 -16.03
CA LYS A 32 -6.23 -2.88 -15.69
C LYS A 32 -6.55 -2.24 -14.35
N GLY A 33 -5.53 -1.85 -13.58
CA GLY A 33 -5.63 -1.27 -12.26
C GLY A 33 -5.68 -2.28 -11.13
N GLU A 34 -5.27 -3.52 -11.39
CA GLU A 34 -5.19 -4.60 -10.41
C GLU A 34 -3.81 -4.66 -9.75
N ALA A 35 -3.78 -4.65 -8.42
CA ALA A 35 -2.60 -4.79 -7.58
C ALA A 35 -2.69 -6.06 -6.74
N GLY A 36 -1.58 -6.82 -6.69
CA GLY A 36 -1.42 -8.01 -5.85
C GLY A 36 -1.65 -9.34 -6.58
N PRO A 37 -1.68 -10.47 -5.85
CA PRO A 37 -1.63 -10.58 -4.39
C PRO A 37 -0.25 -10.30 -3.77
N PHE A 38 0.81 -10.37 -4.59
CA PHE A 38 2.19 -10.15 -4.17
C PHE A 38 2.79 -8.94 -4.86
N VAL A 39 3.66 -8.22 -4.15
CA VAL A 39 4.44 -7.09 -4.67
C VAL A 39 5.91 -7.46 -4.59
N ARG A 40 6.65 -7.28 -5.68
CA ARG A 40 8.10 -7.55 -5.74
C ARG A 40 8.87 -6.24 -5.56
N ARG A 41 9.82 -6.22 -4.63
CA ARG A 41 10.79 -5.13 -4.44
C ARG A 41 12.19 -5.74 -4.42
N GLY A 42 12.94 -5.50 -5.49
CA GLY A 42 14.25 -6.13 -5.68
C GLY A 42 14.15 -7.66 -5.65
N ARG A 43 14.87 -8.29 -4.70
CA ARG A 43 14.90 -9.76 -4.53
C ARG A 43 13.81 -10.30 -3.61
N GLN A 44 13.06 -9.43 -2.92
CA GLN A 44 12.04 -9.84 -1.95
C GLN A 44 10.62 -9.73 -2.53
N ALA A 45 9.75 -10.63 -2.10
CA ALA A 45 8.32 -10.61 -2.41
C ALA A 45 7.53 -10.48 -1.11
N PHE A 46 6.57 -9.57 -1.10
CA PHE A 46 5.71 -9.28 0.04
C PHE A 46 4.26 -9.49 -0.35
N THR A 47 3.39 -9.82 0.60
CA THR A 47 1.95 -9.72 0.35
C THR A 47 1.60 -8.25 0.14
N LEU A 48 0.61 -7.96 -0.71
CA LEU A 48 0.18 -6.59 -0.97
C LEU A 48 -0.19 -5.85 0.33
N ARG A 49 -0.83 -6.54 1.27
CA ARG A 49 -1.23 -5.97 2.55
C ARG A 49 -0.02 -5.59 3.41
N ASP A 50 0.96 -6.47 3.53
CA ASP A 50 2.16 -6.19 4.33
C ASP A 50 2.97 -5.07 3.71
N TRP A 51 3.14 -5.08 2.38
CA TRP A 51 3.81 -4.01 1.65
C TRP A 51 3.13 -2.65 1.84
N LEU A 52 1.79 -2.59 1.79
CA LEU A 52 1.04 -1.35 2.04
C LEU A 52 1.22 -0.86 3.47
N CYS A 53 1.14 -1.76 4.47
CA CYS A 53 1.35 -1.41 5.86
C CYS A 53 2.75 -0.82 6.11
N ASP A 54 3.79 -1.44 5.55
CA ASP A 54 5.17 -0.97 5.70
C ASP A 54 5.40 0.36 4.95
N SER A 55 4.84 0.51 3.75
CA SER A 55 4.96 1.74 2.95
C SER A 55 4.23 2.93 3.58
N LEU A 56 3.17 2.67 4.36
CA LEU A 56 2.41 3.70 5.08
C LEU A 56 2.98 4.01 6.47
N ALA A 57 3.87 3.18 7.02
CA ALA A 57 4.43 3.38 8.36
C ALA A 57 5.17 4.72 8.56
N PRO A 58 5.96 5.24 7.59
CA PRO A 58 6.64 6.53 7.71
C PRO A 58 5.70 7.71 7.86
N MET A 59 4.44 7.61 7.42
CA MET A 59 3.46 8.70 7.55
C MET A 59 3.06 8.98 9.01
N GLY A 60 3.24 8.01 9.91
CA GLY A 60 3.04 8.21 11.34
C GLY A 60 4.17 9.00 12.00
N ALA A 61 5.34 9.13 11.37
CA ALA A 61 6.54 9.71 11.99
C ALA A 61 6.37 11.14 12.51
N ARG A 62 5.55 11.96 11.82
CA ARG A 62 5.26 13.36 12.17
C ARG A 62 3.86 13.57 12.75
N ASP A 63 3.13 12.50 13.04
CA ASP A 63 1.78 12.59 13.62
C ASP A 63 1.93 12.83 15.14
N PRO A 64 1.27 13.85 15.73
CA PRO A 64 1.22 14.04 17.19
C PRO A 64 0.83 12.77 17.96
N ARG A 65 0.10 11.85 17.33
CA ARG A 65 -0.25 10.54 17.90
C ARG A 65 0.95 9.61 18.04
N ARG A 66 1.95 9.67 17.16
CA ARG A 66 3.17 8.88 17.29
C ARG A 66 4.07 9.45 18.37
N VAL A 67 4.15 10.77 18.51
CA VAL A 67 4.85 11.40 19.65
C VAL A 67 4.23 10.90 20.96
N ALA A 68 2.89 10.98 21.09
CA ALA A 68 2.19 10.44 22.26
C ALA A 68 2.36 8.92 22.45
N LEU A 69 2.45 8.14 21.35
CA LEU A 69 2.74 6.70 21.42
C LEU A 69 4.18 6.43 21.87
N THR A 70 5.13 7.24 21.43
CA THR A 70 6.55 7.13 21.79
C THR A 70 6.73 7.38 23.28
N GLU A 71 6.11 8.44 23.80
CA GLU A 71 6.10 8.71 25.25
C GLU A 71 5.46 7.58 26.05
N ARG A 72 4.34 7.00 25.57
CA ARG A 72 3.72 5.84 26.21
C ARG A 72 4.61 4.60 26.19
N VAL A 73 5.21 4.27 25.04
CA VAL A 73 6.14 3.14 24.92
C VAL A 73 7.33 3.31 25.85
N ARG A 74 7.86 4.53 25.96
CA ARG A 74 8.94 4.84 26.90
C ARG A 74 8.50 4.59 28.34
N SER A 75 7.33 5.07 28.74
CA SER A 75 6.78 4.83 30.08
C SER A 75 6.56 3.34 30.35
N ASP A 76 6.00 2.59 29.39
CA ASP A 76 5.78 1.15 29.53
C ASP A 76 7.10 0.39 29.73
N LEU A 77 8.13 0.70 28.93
CA LEU A 77 9.45 0.06 29.04
C LEU A 77 10.15 0.35 30.38
N ILE A 78 9.95 1.55 30.94
CA ILE A 78 10.45 1.90 32.28
C ILE A 78 9.68 1.13 33.35
N LEU A 79 8.35 1.06 33.24
CA LEU A 79 7.50 0.34 34.21
C LEU A 79 7.75 -1.17 34.20
N GLU A 80 8.10 -1.73 33.04
CA GLU A 80 8.44 -3.15 32.87
C GLU A 80 9.91 -3.48 33.19
N ASP A 81 10.74 -2.49 33.56
CA ASP A 81 12.18 -2.65 33.80
C ASP A 81 12.94 -3.24 32.58
N ARG A 82 12.51 -2.86 31.37
CA ARG A 82 13.04 -3.33 30.08
C ARG A 82 13.80 -2.25 29.31
N MET A 83 14.00 -1.08 29.91
CA MET A 83 14.71 0.03 29.30
C MET A 83 16.23 -0.20 29.42
N PRO A 84 16.98 -0.23 28.30
CA PRO A 84 18.44 -0.27 28.35
C PRO A 84 19.03 0.98 29.03
N GLU A 85 20.16 0.82 29.73
CA GLU A 85 20.90 1.95 30.34
C GLU A 85 21.63 2.80 29.28
N ASP A 86 22.06 2.18 28.18
CA ASP A 86 22.67 2.87 27.05
C ASP A 86 21.62 3.67 26.28
N LEU A 87 21.88 4.97 26.09
CA LEU A 87 20.97 5.91 25.46
C LEU A 87 20.71 5.61 23.99
N GLU A 88 21.73 5.14 23.25
CA GLU A 88 21.57 4.78 21.84
C GLU A 88 20.74 3.50 21.70
N HIS A 89 21.06 2.48 22.50
CA HIS A 89 20.28 1.25 22.54
C HIS A 89 18.83 1.50 23.01
N ALA A 90 18.62 2.35 24.02
CA ALA A 90 17.29 2.72 24.49
C ALA A 90 16.46 3.41 23.40
N ALA A 91 17.06 4.34 22.65
CA ALA A 91 16.40 4.98 21.52
C ALA A 91 16.00 3.96 20.44
N GLN A 92 16.87 2.98 20.16
CA GLN A 92 16.62 1.92 19.18
C GLN A 92 15.47 1.00 19.62
N VAL A 93 15.46 0.56 20.89
CA VAL A 93 14.40 -0.29 21.45
C VAL A 93 13.04 0.42 21.44
N ILE A 94 13.00 1.70 21.84
CA ILE A 94 11.79 2.52 21.78
C ILE A 94 11.29 2.62 20.34
N GLU A 95 12.17 2.93 19.38
CA GLU A 95 11.80 3.07 17.97
C GLU A 95 11.28 1.76 17.37
N ASP A 96 11.88 0.62 17.73
CA ASP A 96 11.44 -0.69 17.26
C ASP A 96 10.08 -1.11 17.86
N GLU A 97 9.83 -0.84 19.14
CA GLU A 97 8.56 -1.10 19.81
C GLU A 97 7.45 -0.17 19.29
N VAL A 98 7.73 1.12 19.12
CA VAL A 98 6.82 2.08 18.46
C VAL A 98 6.49 1.61 17.05
N ARG A 99 7.49 1.17 16.28
CA ARG A 99 7.32 0.63 14.92
C ARG A 99 6.45 -0.62 14.94
N ALA A 100 6.64 -1.53 15.90
CA ALA A 100 5.81 -2.73 16.05
C ALA A 100 4.34 -2.37 16.34
N ARG A 101 4.08 -1.48 17.30
CA ARG A 101 2.73 -1.02 17.65
C ARG A 101 2.04 -0.23 16.53
N VAL A 102 2.81 0.57 15.78
CA VAL A 102 2.33 1.25 14.56
C VAL A 102 1.97 0.25 13.47
N ARG A 103 2.81 -0.78 13.22
CA ARG A 103 2.50 -1.85 12.26
C ARG A 103 1.25 -2.64 12.65
N ALA A 104 1.10 -2.97 13.94
CA ALA A 104 -0.08 -3.66 14.47
C ALA A 104 -1.35 -2.82 14.23
N SER A 105 -1.30 -1.52 14.55
CA SER A 105 -2.39 -0.58 14.27
C SER A 105 -2.62 -0.33 12.77
N GLY A 106 -1.55 -0.43 11.97
CA GLY A 106 -1.54 -0.23 10.52
C GLY A 106 -2.45 -1.19 9.78
N LYS A 107 -2.50 -2.46 10.20
CA LYS A 107 -3.40 -3.48 9.61
C LYS A 107 -4.87 -3.11 9.78
N SER A 108 -5.27 -2.67 10.98
CA SER A 108 -6.65 -2.24 11.28
C SER A 108 -7.01 -0.95 10.55
N ASN A 109 -6.09 0.01 10.51
CA ASN A 109 -6.27 1.27 9.78
C ASN A 109 -6.41 1.04 8.27
N LEU A 110 -5.55 0.21 7.69
CA LEU A 110 -5.62 -0.17 6.28
C LEU A 110 -6.95 -0.87 5.97
N SER A 111 -7.36 -1.83 6.80
CA SER A 111 -8.63 -2.53 6.60
C SER A 111 -9.83 -1.58 6.62
N ARG A 112 -9.87 -0.64 7.56
CA ARG A 112 -10.92 0.39 7.63
C ARG A 112 -10.92 1.28 6.39
N ALA A 113 -9.76 1.83 6.03
CA ALA A 113 -9.65 2.69 4.85
C ALA A 113 -10.05 1.97 3.57
N VAL A 114 -9.63 0.71 3.40
CA VAL A 114 -10.03 -0.13 2.27
C VAL A 114 -11.54 -0.35 2.25
N SER A 115 -12.18 -0.59 3.39
CA SER A 115 -13.64 -0.74 3.46
C SER A 115 -14.38 0.54 3.07
N GLU A 116 -13.92 1.71 3.55
CA GLU A 116 -14.48 3.02 3.15
C GLU A 116 -14.32 3.25 1.63
N LEU A 117 -13.14 2.95 1.07
CA LEU A 117 -12.85 3.08 -0.35
C LEU A 117 -13.68 2.13 -1.23
N VAL A 118 -13.94 0.91 -0.75
CA VAL A 118 -14.83 -0.05 -1.42
C VAL A 118 -16.27 0.46 -1.40
N GLY A 119 -16.76 0.95 -0.25
CA GLY A 119 -18.09 1.55 -0.14
C GLY A 119 -18.28 2.77 -1.04
N ALA A 120 -17.21 3.54 -1.26
CA ALA A 120 -17.20 4.69 -2.17
C ALA A 120 -17.10 4.32 -3.67
N GLY A 121 -17.00 3.03 -4.02
CA GLY A 121 -16.81 2.59 -5.40
C GLY A 121 -15.45 2.96 -6.00
N LEU A 122 -14.47 3.31 -5.17
CA LEU A 122 -13.11 3.68 -5.59
C LEU A 122 -12.17 2.46 -5.67
N LEU A 123 -12.55 1.37 -5.00
CA LEU A 123 -11.75 0.15 -4.94
C LEU A 123 -12.66 -1.08 -5.00
N ARG A 124 -12.19 -2.15 -5.65
CA ARG A 124 -12.76 -3.49 -5.50
C ARG A 124 -11.72 -4.39 -4.82
N ARG A 125 -12.18 -5.17 -3.85
CA ARG A 125 -11.35 -6.15 -3.12
C ARG A 125 -11.79 -7.56 -3.44
N TYR A 126 -10.83 -8.42 -3.72
CA TYR A 126 -11.03 -9.87 -3.75
C TYR A 126 -9.78 -10.58 -3.25
N TYR A 127 -9.79 -11.91 -3.23
CA TYR A 127 -8.72 -12.71 -2.63
C TYR A 127 -8.28 -13.84 -3.57
N LYS A 128 -6.96 -13.92 -3.88
CA LYS A 128 -6.32 -15.00 -4.67
C LYS A 128 -5.46 -15.88 -3.75
N GLY A 129 -5.36 -17.18 -4.03
CA GLY A 129 -4.62 -18.16 -3.21
C GLY A 129 -5.44 -19.43 -2.93
N TYR A 130 -4.84 -20.40 -2.25
CA TYR A 130 -5.39 -21.75 -2.11
C TYR A 130 -6.32 -21.91 -0.91
N ALA A 131 -7.58 -22.27 -1.15
CA ALA A 131 -8.56 -22.56 -0.11
C ALA A 131 -9.08 -24.00 -0.24
N ILE A 132 -9.02 -24.77 0.85
CA ILE A 132 -9.93 -25.88 1.09
C ILE A 132 -10.59 -25.59 2.45
N ASP A 133 -11.90 -25.36 2.41
CA ASP A 133 -12.87 -25.16 3.50
C ASP A 133 -12.46 -24.27 4.69
N HIS A 134 -12.95 -23.02 4.76
CA HIS A 134 -12.99 -22.34 6.07
C HIS A 134 -14.02 -21.22 6.26
N GLU A 135 -14.73 -21.29 7.38
CA GLU A 135 -15.59 -20.28 8.02
C GLU A 135 -14.84 -19.30 8.98
N ASN A 136 -13.58 -18.92 8.68
CA ASN A 136 -12.60 -18.11 9.47
C ASN A 136 -11.40 -18.81 10.15
N ARG A 137 -10.43 -19.36 9.39
CA ARG A 137 -8.98 -19.47 9.69
C ARG A 137 -8.22 -19.68 8.38
N GLY A 138 -7.27 -18.80 8.10
CA GLY A 138 -6.01 -19.19 7.44
C GLY A 138 -6.04 -19.80 6.05
N GLY A 139 -7.06 -19.58 5.21
CA GLY A 139 -7.10 -20.13 3.84
C GLY A 139 -6.04 -19.58 2.86
N GLN A 140 -4.89 -19.08 3.34
CA GLN A 140 -3.75 -18.55 2.56
C GLN A 140 -4.14 -17.63 1.39
N ARG A 141 -5.33 -17.00 1.44
CA ARG A 141 -5.79 -16.10 0.40
C ARG A 141 -5.26 -14.71 0.71
N HIS A 142 -4.57 -14.14 -0.26
CA HIS A 142 -3.99 -12.82 -0.17
C HIS A 142 -4.89 -11.81 -0.88
N ALA A 143 -4.95 -10.60 -0.32
CA ALA A 143 -5.80 -9.54 -0.84
C ALA A 143 -5.28 -9.08 -2.21
N VAL A 144 -6.22 -8.88 -3.13
CA VAL A 144 -6.01 -8.23 -4.42
C VAL A 144 -6.93 -7.02 -4.45
N TYR A 145 -6.39 -5.88 -4.87
CA TYR A 145 -7.12 -4.63 -4.95
C TYR A 145 -7.18 -4.14 -6.39
N VAL A 146 -8.35 -3.70 -6.84
CA VAL A 146 -8.55 -3.17 -8.19
C VAL A 146 -9.06 -1.76 -8.08
N LEU A 147 -8.38 -0.80 -8.71
CA LEU A 147 -8.81 0.60 -8.77
C LEU A 147 -10.06 0.74 -9.65
N GLN A 148 -11.05 1.46 -9.12
CA GLN A 148 -12.36 1.64 -9.74
C GLN A 148 -12.74 3.12 -9.84
N GLY A 149 -13.69 3.41 -10.72
CA GLY A 149 -14.30 4.74 -10.86
C GLY A 149 -13.27 5.88 -10.94
N LYS A 150 -13.44 6.89 -10.07
CA LYS A 150 -12.59 8.08 -10.03
C LYS A 150 -11.14 7.77 -9.65
N ALA A 151 -10.86 6.66 -8.95
CA ALA A 151 -9.51 6.31 -8.54
C ALA A 151 -8.64 5.83 -9.71
N ARG A 152 -9.24 5.37 -10.82
CA ARG A 152 -8.50 4.98 -12.03
C ARG A 152 -7.67 6.12 -12.63
N CYS A 153 -7.97 7.38 -12.31
CA CYS A 153 -7.16 8.52 -12.73
C CYS A 153 -5.74 8.54 -12.14
N LEU A 154 -5.47 7.70 -11.13
CA LEU A 154 -4.14 7.53 -10.55
C LEU A 154 -3.26 6.54 -11.33
N LEU A 155 -3.83 5.73 -12.22
CA LEU A 155 -3.05 4.80 -13.03
C LEU A 155 -2.12 5.57 -13.97
N PRO A 156 -0.90 5.06 -14.22
CA PRO A 156 -0.04 5.62 -15.24
C PRO A 156 -0.80 5.69 -16.56
N GLN A 157 -0.88 6.87 -17.15
CA GLN A 157 -1.41 7.03 -18.50
C GLN A 157 -0.41 6.34 -19.43
N VAL A 158 -0.72 5.12 -19.88
CA VAL A 158 0.00 4.52 -21.00
C VAL A 158 -0.31 5.40 -22.20
N ARG A 159 0.59 6.32 -22.55
CA ARG A 159 0.55 6.97 -23.86
C ARG A 159 0.71 5.84 -24.88
N PRO A 160 -0.25 5.60 -25.79
CA PRO A 160 -0.01 4.64 -26.86
C PRO A 160 1.21 5.16 -27.64
N VAL A 161 2.32 4.40 -27.58
CA VAL A 161 3.45 4.63 -28.47
C VAL A 161 2.93 4.34 -29.87
N PRO A 162 2.89 5.31 -30.79
CA PRO A 162 2.46 5.02 -32.16
C PRO A 162 3.36 3.93 -32.70
N ALA A 163 2.76 2.82 -33.14
CA ALA A 163 3.48 1.70 -33.72
C ALA A 163 4.37 2.24 -34.85
N GLN A 164 5.68 2.11 -34.68
CA GLN A 164 6.66 2.53 -35.67
C GLN A 164 6.37 1.71 -36.94
N ARG A 165 5.80 2.37 -37.95
CA ARG A 165 5.56 1.76 -39.26
C ARG A 165 6.91 1.22 -39.73
N ARG A 166 7.06 -0.10 -39.77
CA ARG A 166 8.20 -0.76 -40.42
C ARG A 166 8.20 -0.27 -41.87
N SER A 167 9.15 0.57 -42.22
CA SER A 167 9.45 0.88 -43.62
C SER A 167 9.81 -0.44 -44.29
N GLY A 168 8.98 -0.84 -45.26
CA GLY A 168 9.23 -2.04 -46.06
C GLY A 168 10.60 -1.96 -46.72
N ALA A 169 11.34 -3.06 -46.66
CA ALA A 169 12.58 -3.21 -47.39
C ALA A 169 12.33 -2.99 -48.88
N VAL A 170 13.06 -2.05 -49.48
CA VAL A 170 13.07 -1.85 -50.93
C VAL A 170 13.90 -2.99 -51.53
N GLN A 171 13.21 -3.89 -52.23
CA GLN A 171 13.77 -5.00 -52.99
C GLN A 171 14.19 -4.50 -54.38
N GLY A 172 15.46 -4.66 -54.73
CA GLY A 172 15.92 -4.68 -56.13
C GLY A 172 16.99 -3.66 -56.50
N GLU A 173 18.26 -4.05 -56.38
CA GLU A 173 19.29 -3.61 -57.33
C GLU A 173 20.04 -4.86 -57.83
N LEU A 174 19.68 -5.32 -59.02
CA LEU A 174 20.50 -6.20 -59.85
C LEU A 174 21.58 -5.33 -60.49
N ARG A 175 22.85 -5.58 -60.14
CA ARG A 175 23.98 -5.03 -60.89
C ARG A 175 24.44 -6.08 -61.90
N PHE A 176 24.30 -5.74 -63.18
CA PHE A 176 25.06 -6.34 -64.28
C PHE A 176 26.47 -5.74 -64.30
#